data_AF-A0A6N7JPL5-F1
#
_entry.id   AF-A0A6N7JPL5-F1
#
_cell.length_a   1.000
_cell.length_b   1.000
_cell.length_c   1.000
_cell.angle_alpha   90.00
_cell.angle_beta   90.00
_cell.angle_gamma   90.00
#
_symmetry.space_group_name_H-M   'P 1'
#
loop_
_entity.id
_entity.type
_entity.pdbx_description
1 polymer ?
#
loop_
_entity_poly.entity_id
_entity_poly.type
_entity_poly.pdbx_seq_one_letter_code
_entity_poly.pdbx_strand_id
1 'polypeptide(L)'
;MSVLSSRTLVAAALLFSAGTAYAAPDKSEPVGPTMGDIVRQASQPAPKAAAPLPAATNLPTMGDIVKQTEAQAKAAQHKAPEGCTRPKLPGDVPDGTKANEEEIRQAQLRVKAYVSESEEFNRCLDALVQANYSRLTVHEYLSLTAQHDLTISAMQLFAERFNVQLRAFKARNNGTAPAAKP
;
A
#
# COMPACT_ATOMS: atom_id res chain seq x y z
N MET A 1 -57.54 16.18 -15.28
CA MET A 1 -58.66 16.26 -14.30
C MET A 1 -59.06 14.84 -13.94
N SER A 2 -59.22 14.56 -12.63
CA SER A 2 -59.93 13.41 -12.01
C SER A 2 -59.28 12.02 -12.21
N VAL A 3 -58.57 11.39 -11.26
CA VAL A 3 -58.87 10.94 -9.87
C VAL A 3 -60.13 10.06 -9.78
N LEU A 4 -59.99 8.79 -9.36
CA LEU A 4 -60.90 7.97 -8.53
C LEU A 4 -60.27 6.55 -8.39
N SER A 5 -59.72 6.12 -7.26
CA SER A 5 -60.34 5.76 -5.96
C SER A 5 -61.15 4.46 -6.02
N SER A 6 -60.71 3.42 -5.29
CA SER A 6 -61.59 2.53 -4.51
C SER A 6 -60.81 1.67 -3.51
N ARG A 7 -61.15 1.89 -2.24
CA ARG A 7 -60.80 1.14 -1.03
C ARG A 7 -61.97 0.23 -0.65
N THR A 8 -61.72 -1.01 -0.23
CA THR A 8 -62.58 -1.79 0.70
C THR A 8 -61.83 -3.09 1.10
N LEU A 9 -61.31 -3.21 2.33
CA LEU A 9 -61.92 -3.82 3.55
C LEU A 9 -61.96 -5.37 3.49
N VAL A 10 -61.08 -6.12 4.18
CA VAL A 10 -60.96 -6.47 5.63
C VAL A 10 -61.63 -7.81 6.00
N ALA A 11 -60.92 -8.58 6.84
CA ALA A 11 -61.32 -9.67 7.78
C ALA A 11 -60.73 -11.05 7.43
N ALA A 12 -59.65 -11.52 8.07
CA ALA A 12 -59.51 -11.99 9.46
C ALA A 12 -59.94 -13.45 9.66
N ALA A 13 -58.95 -14.35 9.81
CA ALA A 13 -59.09 -15.61 10.53
C ALA A 13 -57.78 -15.92 11.26
N LEU A 14 -57.80 -15.68 12.57
CA LEU A 14 -56.79 -16.08 13.54
C LEU A 14 -56.95 -17.57 13.84
N LEU A 15 -55.88 -18.35 13.78
CA LEU A 15 -55.67 -19.46 14.73
C LEU A 15 -54.22 -19.49 15.20
N PHE A 16 -54.11 -19.31 16.51
CA PHE A 16 -52.92 -19.40 17.34
C PHE A 16 -52.39 -20.83 17.37
N SER A 17 -51.09 -21.01 17.21
CA SER A 17 -50.36 -22.10 17.88
C SER A 17 -48.94 -21.63 18.20
N ALA A 18 -48.54 -21.91 19.44
CA ALA A 18 -47.48 -21.28 20.21
C ALA A 18 -46.04 -21.58 19.76
N GLY A 19 -45.15 -20.63 20.08
CA GLY A 19 -43.73 -20.81 20.40
C GLY A 19 -42.82 -21.20 19.23
N THR A 20 -41.77 -20.48 18.84
CA THR A 20 -40.77 -19.78 19.64
C THR A 20 -40.27 -18.57 18.87
N ALA A 21 -40.21 -17.41 19.56
CA ALA A 21 -39.66 -16.18 19.04
C ALA A 21 -38.13 -16.27 18.85
N TYR A 22 -37.65 -15.99 17.65
CA TYR A 22 -36.35 -15.34 17.47
C TYR A 22 -36.63 -13.91 17.02
N ALA A 23 -36.66 -13.03 18.01
CA ALA A 23 -36.71 -11.59 17.81
C ALA A 23 -35.38 -11.11 17.24
N ALA A 24 -35.46 -10.26 16.22
CA ALA A 24 -34.37 -9.44 15.72
C ALA A 24 -33.87 -8.47 16.81
N PRO A 25 -32.57 -8.16 16.87
CA PRO A 25 -32.09 -7.07 17.70
C PRO A 25 -32.31 -5.71 17.00
N ASP A 26 -32.98 -4.84 17.76
CA ASP A 26 -33.22 -3.43 17.54
C ASP A 26 -31.92 -2.60 17.62
N LYS A 27 -32.03 -1.35 17.18
CA LYS A 27 -30.98 -0.36 16.92
C LYS A 27 -30.18 0.08 18.15
N SER A 28 -28.96 0.52 17.83
CA SER A 28 -28.08 1.48 18.54
C SER A 28 -27.45 1.05 19.86
N GLU A 29 -26.13 0.80 19.84
CA GLU A 29 -25.15 1.20 20.87
C GLU A 29 -23.69 0.98 20.38
N PRO A 30 -22.67 1.64 20.98
CA PRO A 30 -21.47 2.13 20.30
C PRO A 30 -20.45 1.05 19.92
N VAL A 31 -19.82 1.23 18.75
CA VAL A 31 -18.72 0.39 18.25
C VAL A 31 -17.43 0.76 19.00
N GLY A 32 -17.26 0.19 20.19
CA GLY A 32 -16.00 0.24 20.93
C GLY A 32 -16.17 -0.10 22.41
N PRO A 33 -15.23 -0.85 23.02
CA PRO A 33 -15.26 -1.12 24.44
C PRO A 33 -15.22 0.21 25.20
N THR A 34 -16.12 0.38 26.16
CA THR A 34 -16.13 1.57 27.01
C THR A 34 -14.93 1.54 27.94
N MET A 35 -14.52 2.68 28.48
CA MET A 35 -13.42 2.75 29.44
C MET A 35 -13.63 1.79 30.65
N GLY A 36 -14.90 1.54 31.02
CA GLY A 36 -15.27 0.57 32.04
C GLY A 36 -15.00 -0.88 31.65
N ASP A 37 -15.20 -1.23 30.37
CA ASP A 37 -14.92 -2.56 29.84
C ASP A 37 -13.41 -2.84 29.78
N ILE A 38 -12.62 -1.83 29.43
CA ILE A 38 -11.16 -1.92 29.38
C ILE A 38 -10.57 -2.15 30.79
N VAL A 39 -11.06 -1.41 31.80
CA VAL A 39 -10.62 -1.56 33.19
C VAL A 39 -11.05 -2.92 33.75
N ARG A 40 -12.26 -3.38 33.41
CA ARG A 40 -12.75 -4.70 33.86
C ARG A 40 -11.96 -5.83 33.22
N GLN A 41 -11.57 -5.71 31.95
CA GLN A 41 -10.73 -6.68 31.23
C GLN A 41 -9.29 -6.69 31.76
N ALA A 42 -8.74 -5.55 32.16
CA ALA A 42 -7.44 -5.46 32.83
C ALA A 42 -7.45 -6.02 34.27
N SER A 43 -8.63 -6.09 34.90
CA SER A 43 -8.82 -6.59 36.26
C SER A 43 -9.18 -8.09 36.32
N GLN A 44 -9.32 -8.76 35.17
CA GLN A 44 -9.55 -10.20 35.16
C GLN A 44 -8.24 -10.95 35.50
N PRO A 45 -8.27 -11.96 36.40
CA PRO A 45 -7.12 -12.81 36.64
C PRO A 45 -6.73 -13.52 35.33
N ALA A 46 -5.43 -13.54 35.04
CA ALA A 46 -4.89 -14.07 33.79
C ALA A 46 -5.49 -15.46 33.47
N PRO A 47 -5.94 -15.69 32.22
CA PRO A 47 -6.39 -17.02 31.82
C PRO A 47 -5.24 -18.00 32.03
N LYS A 48 -5.53 -19.12 32.71
CA LYS A 48 -4.58 -20.23 32.89
C LYS A 48 -4.04 -20.64 31.52
N ALA A 49 -2.71 -20.52 31.38
CA ALA A 49 -1.90 -20.96 30.25
C ALA A 49 -2.52 -20.69 28.87
N ALA A 50 -2.16 -19.54 28.28
CA ALA A 50 -2.23 -19.36 26.84
C ALA A 50 -1.64 -20.59 26.15
N ALA A 51 -2.34 -21.12 25.15
CA ALA A 51 -1.77 -22.09 24.23
C ALA A 51 -0.40 -21.57 23.74
N PRO A 52 0.60 -22.44 23.55
CA PRO A 52 1.92 -22.01 23.08
C PRO A 52 1.74 -21.16 21.82
N LEU A 53 2.35 -19.97 21.81
CA LEU A 53 2.51 -19.19 20.60
C LEU A 53 3.05 -20.11 19.48
N PRO A 54 2.55 -20.01 18.25
CA PRO A 54 3.10 -20.80 17.15
C PRO A 54 4.61 -20.60 17.10
N ALA A 55 5.36 -21.70 17.03
CA ALA A 55 6.81 -21.67 17.03
C ALA A 55 7.33 -20.68 15.97
N ALA A 56 8.35 -19.89 16.33
CA ALA A 56 9.03 -18.91 15.49
C ALA A 56 9.65 -19.49 14.20
N THR A 57 9.52 -20.80 13.98
CA THR A 57 9.98 -21.55 12.81
C THR A 57 9.25 -21.21 11.51
N ASN A 58 8.13 -20.47 11.57
CA ASN A 58 7.37 -20.03 10.38
C ASN A 58 7.52 -18.53 10.07
N LEU A 59 8.44 -17.82 10.73
CA LEU A 59 8.72 -16.44 10.38
C LEU A 59 9.56 -16.40 9.09
N PRO A 60 9.18 -15.57 8.09
CA PRO A 60 10.01 -15.35 6.91
C PRO A 60 11.42 -14.92 7.33
N THR A 61 12.44 -15.55 6.76
CA THR A 61 13.81 -15.09 6.97
C THR A 61 14.02 -13.74 6.27
N MET A 62 15.06 -12.98 6.65
CA MET A 62 15.38 -11.73 5.92
C MET A 62 15.58 -11.96 4.42
N GLY A 63 16.13 -13.13 4.03
CA GLY A 63 16.24 -13.51 2.62
C GLY A 63 14.88 -13.71 1.94
N ASP A 64 13.91 -14.30 2.65
CA ASP A 64 12.55 -14.48 2.14
C ASP A 64 11.83 -13.14 2.01
N ILE A 65 12.03 -12.23 2.97
CA ILE A 65 11.46 -10.88 2.93
C ILE A 65 11.99 -10.12 1.72
N VAL A 66 13.30 -10.11 1.47
CA VAL A 66 13.92 -9.47 0.30
C VAL A 66 13.40 -10.07 -1.00
N LYS A 67 13.35 -11.40 -1.09
CA LYS A 67 12.86 -12.10 -2.29
C LYS A 67 11.37 -11.83 -2.54
N GLN A 68 10.58 -11.73 -1.48
CA GLN A 68 9.16 -11.39 -1.54
C GLN A 68 8.94 -9.92 -1.90
N THR A 69 9.80 -9.00 -1.42
CA THR A 69 9.74 -7.58 -1.84
C THR A 69 10.16 -7.41 -3.29
N GLU A 70 11.18 -8.12 -3.77
CA GLU A 70 11.56 -8.12 -5.18
C GLU A 70 10.47 -8.72 -6.07
N ALA A 71 9.82 -9.80 -5.63
CA ALA A 71 8.69 -10.39 -6.34
C ALA A 71 7.49 -9.44 -6.38
N GLN A 72 7.19 -8.74 -5.28
CA GLN A 72 6.15 -7.71 -5.23
C GLN A 72 6.51 -6.50 -6.10
N ALA A 73 7.77 -6.06 -6.13
CA ALA A 73 8.23 -5.00 -7.03
C ALA A 73 8.12 -5.40 -8.50
N LYS A 74 8.35 -6.68 -8.83
CA LYS A 74 8.07 -7.23 -10.17
C LYS A 74 6.57 -7.35 -10.45
N ALA A 75 5.76 -7.73 -9.46
CA ALA A 75 4.31 -7.83 -9.57
C ALA A 75 3.60 -6.47 -9.62
N ALA A 76 4.25 -5.39 -9.15
CA ALA A 76 3.82 -4.01 -9.29
C ALA A 76 3.71 -3.53 -10.76
N GLN A 77 4.01 -4.41 -11.73
CA GLN A 77 3.52 -4.32 -13.10
C GLN A 77 1.98 -4.52 -13.22
N HIS A 78 1.20 -4.29 -12.17
CA HIS A 78 -0.25 -4.09 -12.29
C HIS A 78 -0.54 -3.13 -13.44
N LYS A 79 -1.46 -3.43 -14.36
CA LYS A 79 -1.80 -2.52 -15.47
C LYS A 79 -2.03 -1.12 -14.89
N ALA A 80 -1.31 -0.14 -15.40
CA ALA A 80 -1.51 1.24 -14.97
C ALA A 80 -2.98 1.63 -15.25
N PRO A 81 -3.61 2.42 -14.36
CA PRO A 81 -4.97 2.90 -14.57
C PRO A 81 -5.09 3.57 -15.94
N GLU A 82 -6.25 3.45 -16.58
CA GLU A 82 -6.45 4.02 -17.91
C GLU A 82 -6.16 5.53 -17.89
N GLY A 83 -5.33 5.99 -18.83
CA GLY A 83 -4.88 7.38 -18.90
C GLY A 83 -3.61 7.70 -18.10
N CYS A 84 -3.13 6.81 -17.22
CA CYS A 84 -1.85 6.98 -16.53
C CYS A 84 -0.79 6.02 -17.08
N THR A 85 0.37 6.56 -17.48
CA THR A 85 1.49 5.76 -17.98
C THR A 85 2.48 5.50 -16.86
N ARG A 86 2.71 4.23 -16.51
CA ARG A 86 3.75 3.89 -15.53
C ARG A 86 5.14 4.10 -16.14
N PRO A 87 6.07 4.77 -15.42
CA PRO A 87 7.45 4.93 -15.85
C PRO A 87 8.16 3.59 -16.05
N LYS A 88 9.10 3.55 -17.01
CA LYS A 88 9.96 2.39 -17.19
C LYS A 88 11.07 2.41 -16.15
N LEU A 89 11.31 1.27 -15.49
CA LEU A 89 12.41 1.16 -14.53
C LEU A 89 13.75 1.61 -15.14
N PRO A 90 14.60 2.32 -14.38
CA PRO A 90 15.85 2.92 -14.89
C PRO A 90 16.95 1.87 -15.20
N GLY A 91 16.67 0.59 -14.96
CA GLY A 91 17.61 -0.51 -15.08
C GLY A 91 18.59 -0.56 -13.91
N ASP A 92 19.70 -1.28 -14.11
CA ASP A 92 20.72 -1.44 -13.08
C ASP A 92 21.58 -0.17 -12.92
N VAL A 93 21.96 0.08 -11.67
CA VAL A 93 22.94 1.11 -11.29
C VAL A 93 24.32 0.46 -11.28
N PRO A 94 25.30 0.97 -12.05
CA PRO A 94 26.63 0.36 -12.12
C PRO A 94 27.39 0.51 -10.79
N ASP A 95 28.25 -0.47 -10.49
CA ASP A 95 29.10 -0.50 -9.29
C ASP A 95 30.13 0.64 -9.34
N GLY A 96 29.98 1.64 -8.46
CA GLY A 96 30.83 2.83 -8.42
C GLY A 96 32.30 2.55 -8.14
N THR A 97 32.66 1.39 -7.61
CA THR A 97 34.07 1.00 -7.43
C THR A 97 34.74 0.59 -8.74
N LYS A 98 33.95 0.21 -9.76
CA LYS A 98 34.43 -0.29 -11.06
C LYS A 98 34.05 0.62 -12.22
N ALA A 99 32.88 1.23 -12.16
CA ALA A 99 32.29 2.00 -13.22
C ALA A 99 33.19 3.14 -13.69
N ASN A 100 33.15 3.43 -14.99
CA ASN A 100 33.75 4.63 -15.57
C ASN A 100 32.79 5.83 -15.47
N GLU A 101 33.29 7.02 -15.83
CA GLU A 101 32.50 8.27 -15.72
C GLU A 101 31.26 8.25 -16.61
N GLU A 102 31.36 7.70 -17.82
CA GLU A 102 30.23 7.62 -18.76
C GLU A 102 29.13 6.71 -18.21
N GLU A 103 29.48 5.56 -17.64
CA GLU A 103 28.52 4.63 -17.04
C GLU A 103 27.74 5.29 -15.88
N ILE A 104 28.44 6.01 -15.00
CA ILE A 104 27.81 6.73 -13.89
C ILE A 104 26.93 7.87 -14.40
N ARG A 105 27.37 8.61 -15.42
CA ARG A 105 26.59 9.68 -16.04
C ARG A 105 25.31 9.15 -16.68
N GLN A 106 25.41 8.07 -17.44
CA GLN A 106 24.24 7.43 -18.06
C GLN A 106 23.28 6.88 -16.99
N ALA A 107 23.80 6.32 -15.90
CA ALA A 107 22.96 5.91 -14.78
C ALA A 107 22.22 7.09 -14.14
N GLN A 108 22.89 8.24 -13.97
CA GLN A 108 22.27 9.47 -13.47
C GLN A 108 21.10 9.90 -14.37
N LEU A 109 21.30 9.90 -15.68
CA LEU A 109 20.26 10.29 -16.64
C LEU A 109 19.05 9.36 -16.56
N ARG A 110 19.26 8.04 -16.51
CA ARG A 110 18.17 7.06 -16.37
C ARG A 110 17.41 7.23 -15.06
N VAL A 111 18.10 7.41 -13.94
CA VAL A 111 17.44 7.62 -12.63
C VAL A 111 16.66 8.94 -12.61
N LYS A 112 17.19 10.02 -13.18
CA LYS A 112 16.47 11.30 -13.30
C LYS A 112 15.22 11.19 -14.17
N ALA A 113 15.33 10.53 -15.33
CA ALA A 113 14.19 10.28 -16.20
C ALA A 113 13.10 9.49 -15.47
N TYR A 114 13.48 8.40 -14.79
CA TYR A 114 12.56 7.60 -13.99
C TYR A 114 11.85 8.42 -12.91
N VAL A 115 12.57 9.26 -12.16
CA VAL A 115 11.99 10.14 -11.13
C VAL A 115 10.97 11.10 -11.76
N SER A 116 11.34 11.79 -12.84
CA SER A 116 10.45 12.74 -13.53
C SER A 116 9.17 12.07 -14.03
N GLU A 117 9.31 10.93 -14.73
CA GLU A 117 8.18 10.16 -15.25
C GLU A 117 7.32 9.57 -14.11
N SER A 118 7.92 9.22 -12.98
CA SER A 118 7.22 8.74 -11.78
C SER A 118 6.37 9.85 -11.13
N GLU A 119 6.88 11.08 -11.09
CA GLU A 119 6.11 12.22 -10.60
C GLU A 119 4.93 12.53 -11.52
N GLU A 120 5.10 12.42 -12.83
CA GLU A 120 3.99 12.55 -13.80
C GLU A 120 2.93 11.48 -13.59
N PHE A 121 3.35 10.23 -13.39
CA PHE A 121 2.45 9.13 -13.08
C PHE A 121 1.66 9.39 -11.79
N ASN A 122 2.33 9.80 -10.71
CA ASN A 122 1.67 10.10 -9.44
C ASN A 122 0.68 11.26 -9.56
N ARG A 123 1.03 12.34 -10.27
CA ARG A 123 0.09 13.43 -10.58
C ARG A 123 -1.14 12.94 -11.34
N CYS A 124 -0.97 11.98 -12.25
CA CYS A 124 -2.09 11.37 -12.97
C CYS A 124 -3.00 10.56 -12.03
N LEU A 125 -2.42 9.77 -11.12
CA LEU A 125 -3.19 9.03 -10.11
C LEU A 125 -4.01 9.98 -9.21
N ASP A 126 -3.38 11.07 -8.75
CA ASP A 126 -4.07 12.09 -7.95
C ASP A 126 -5.24 12.71 -8.71
N ALA A 127 -5.05 13.05 -9.98
CA ALA A 127 -6.11 13.59 -10.82
C ALA A 127 -7.26 12.59 -11.02
N LEU A 128 -6.97 11.30 -11.20
CA LEU A 128 -7.99 10.25 -11.29
C LEU A 128 -8.80 10.15 -9.99
N VAL A 129 -8.13 10.16 -8.84
CA VAL A 129 -8.79 10.14 -7.53
C VAL A 129 -9.69 11.35 -7.35
N GLN A 130 -9.19 12.55 -7.64
CA GLN A 130 -9.95 13.79 -7.50
C GLN A 130 -11.17 13.84 -8.43
N ALA A 131 -11.01 13.42 -9.70
CA ALA A 131 -12.08 13.44 -10.68
C ALA A 131 -13.21 12.43 -10.38
N ASN A 132 -12.88 11.33 -9.68
CA ASN A 132 -13.81 10.21 -9.48
C ASN A 132 -14.13 9.93 -8.01
N TYR A 133 -13.72 10.80 -7.08
CA TYR A 133 -13.78 10.53 -5.63
C TYR A 133 -15.13 9.99 -5.13
N SER A 134 -16.24 10.55 -5.60
CA SER A 134 -17.60 10.13 -5.20
C SER A 134 -18.08 8.81 -5.80
N ARG A 135 -17.36 8.28 -6.81
CA ARG A 135 -17.68 7.05 -7.54
C ARG A 135 -16.71 5.91 -7.24
N LEU A 136 -15.55 6.21 -6.66
CA LEU A 136 -14.58 5.20 -6.27
C LEU A 136 -15.13 4.38 -5.10
N THR A 137 -15.06 3.07 -5.25
CA THR A 137 -15.16 2.16 -4.11
C THR A 137 -13.94 2.32 -3.21
N VAL A 138 -14.07 1.91 -1.94
CA VAL A 138 -12.95 1.88 -0.99
C VAL A 138 -11.77 1.07 -1.55
N HIS A 139 -12.06 -0.06 -2.21
CA HIS A 139 -11.03 -0.91 -2.78
C HIS A 139 -10.25 -0.21 -3.92
N GLU A 140 -10.95 0.48 -4.83
CA GLU A 140 -10.30 1.21 -5.93
C GLU A 140 -9.46 2.37 -5.40
N TYR A 141 -9.96 3.11 -4.42
CA TYR A 141 -9.20 4.18 -3.76
C TYR A 141 -7.90 3.63 -3.15
N LEU A 142 -7.99 2.58 -2.34
CA LEU A 142 -6.82 1.96 -1.72
C LEU A 142 -5.83 1.40 -2.76
N SER A 143 -6.31 0.87 -3.88
CA SER A 143 -5.46 0.40 -4.98
C SER A 143 -4.70 1.55 -5.66
N LEU A 144 -5.34 2.70 -5.88
CA LEU A 144 -4.69 3.89 -6.43
C LEU A 144 -3.65 4.47 -5.45
N THR A 145 -4.01 4.57 -4.17
CA THR A 145 -3.08 5.01 -3.11
C THR A 145 -1.87 4.07 -3.00
N ALA A 146 -2.08 2.76 -3.02
CA ALA A 146 -0.98 1.80 -2.99
C ALA A 146 -0.03 1.97 -4.19
N GLN A 147 -0.55 2.23 -5.39
CA GLN A 147 0.29 2.48 -6.57
C GLN A 147 1.09 3.78 -6.45
N HIS A 148 0.50 4.82 -5.88
CA HIS A 148 1.17 6.09 -5.61
C HIS A 148 2.33 5.88 -4.61
N ASP A 149 2.08 5.22 -3.49
CA ASP A 149 3.07 4.98 -2.43
C ASP A 149 4.21 4.06 -2.89
N LEU A 150 3.88 3.02 -3.66
CA LEU A 150 4.88 2.14 -4.29
C LEU A 150 5.78 2.92 -5.25
N THR A 151 5.23 3.87 -6.00
CA THR A 151 5.99 4.69 -6.94
C THR A 151 6.95 5.62 -6.19
N ILE A 152 6.49 6.29 -5.12
CA ILE A 152 7.37 7.09 -4.25
C ILE A 152 8.51 6.25 -3.66
N SER A 153 8.16 5.07 -3.14
CA SER A 153 9.15 4.15 -2.54
C SER A 153 10.20 3.71 -3.57
N ALA A 154 9.78 3.41 -4.80
CA ALA A 154 10.69 3.03 -5.87
C ALA A 154 11.62 4.19 -6.28
N MET A 155 11.09 5.42 -6.40
CA MET A 155 11.91 6.61 -6.69
C MET A 155 13.02 6.78 -5.64
N GLN A 156 12.67 6.68 -4.35
CA GLN A 156 13.62 6.79 -3.24
C GLN A 156 14.67 5.69 -3.31
N LEU A 157 14.27 4.45 -3.54
CA LEU A 157 15.16 3.30 -3.65
C LEU A 157 16.21 3.48 -4.77
N PHE A 158 15.78 3.88 -5.97
CA PHE A 158 16.70 4.07 -7.09
C PHE A 158 17.62 5.27 -6.88
N ALA A 159 17.10 6.37 -6.31
CA ALA A 159 17.91 7.53 -5.97
C ALA A 159 18.99 7.18 -4.92
N GLU A 160 18.63 6.44 -3.87
CA GLU A 160 19.58 6.01 -2.84
C GLU A 160 20.63 5.07 -3.40
N ARG A 161 20.23 4.05 -4.17
CA ARG A 161 21.16 3.13 -4.84
C ARG A 161 22.16 3.88 -5.71
N PHE A 162 21.69 4.83 -6.51
CA PHE A 162 22.56 5.70 -7.30
C PHE A 162 23.52 6.52 -6.43
N ASN A 163 23.03 7.16 -5.38
CA ASN A 163 23.84 7.98 -4.49
C ASN A 163 24.93 7.19 -3.77
N VAL A 164 24.67 5.95 -3.38
CA VAL A 164 25.69 5.04 -2.82
C VAL A 164 26.81 4.80 -3.84
N GLN A 165 26.46 4.43 -5.07
CA GLN A 165 27.45 4.14 -6.11
C GLN A 165 28.21 5.40 -6.56
N LEU A 166 27.52 6.54 -6.63
CA LEU A 166 28.17 7.82 -6.93
C LEU A 166 29.21 8.20 -5.87
N ARG A 167 28.92 7.96 -4.59
CA ARG A 167 29.90 8.18 -3.51
C ARG A 167 31.10 7.25 -3.63
N ALA A 168 30.88 5.97 -3.93
CA ALA A 168 31.97 5.01 -4.15
C ALA A 168 32.88 5.42 -5.32
N PHE A 169 32.28 5.83 -6.44
CA PHE A 169 33.01 6.36 -7.61
C PHE A 169 33.84 7.60 -7.26
N LYS A 170 33.23 8.56 -6.57
CA LYS A 170 33.92 9.78 -6.11
C LYS A 170 35.06 9.46 -5.15
N ALA A 171 34.87 8.56 -4.19
CA ALA A 171 35.91 8.18 -3.24
C ALA A 171 37.14 7.59 -3.96
N ARG A 172 36.91 6.71 -4.94
CA ARG A 172 37.98 6.14 -5.77
C ARG A 172 38.75 7.21 -6.54
N ASN A 173 38.05 8.14 -7.17
CA ASN A 173 38.67 9.12 -8.07
C ASN A 173 39.27 10.34 -7.31
N ASN A 174 38.74 10.67 -6.14
CA ASN A 174 39.28 11.73 -5.27
C ASN A 174 40.47 11.25 -4.43
N GLY A 175 40.61 9.93 -4.20
CA GLY A 175 41.78 9.32 -3.57
C GLY A 175 42.99 9.18 -4.52
N THR A 176 42.78 9.36 -5.82
CA THR A 176 43.83 9.40 -6.86
C THR A 176 44.16 10.85 -7.26
N ALA A 177 44.42 11.72 -6.28
CA ALA A 177 45.13 12.96 -6.59
C ALA A 177 46.51 12.57 -7.16
N PRO A 178 46.92 13.10 -8.34
CA PRO A 178 48.21 12.76 -8.91
C PRO A 178 49.31 13.17 -7.92
N ALA A 179 50.13 12.20 -7.50
CA ALA A 179 51.36 12.47 -6.79
C ALA A 179 52.15 13.50 -7.61
N ALA A 180 52.38 14.67 -7.02
CA ALA A 180 53.25 15.67 -7.58
C ALA A 180 54.60 15.00 -7.90
N LYS A 181 55.02 15.07 -9.17
CA LYS A 181 56.37 14.64 -9.59
C LYS A 181 57.42 15.48 -8.84
N PRO A 182 58.61 14.90 -8.58
CA PRO A 182 59.53 15.28 -7.51
C PRO A 182 60.06 16.72 -7.61
#